data_AF-C1F9Z2-F1
#
_entry.id   AF-C1F9Z2-F1
#
_cell.length_a   1.000
_cell.length_b   1.000
_cell.length_c   1.000
_cell.angle_alpha   90.00
_cell.angle_beta   90.00
_cell.angle_gamma   90.00
#
_symmetry.space_group_name_H-M   'P 1'
#
loop_
_entity.id
_entity.type
_entity.pdbx_description
1 polymer ?
#
loop_
_entity_poly.entity_id
_entity_poly.type
_entity_poly.pdbx_seq_one_letter_code
_entity_poly.pdbx_strand_id
1 'polypeptide(L)'
;MSQRPADGPGSQILLPFAEREWITLERTCLILGTTPKTVYQIEDTCDESGSPLIRVLSFGVAKRKRVLYKSVVEFCDYLAKKHSIPVQRPPLSNSLFRHRDEDLLPFPLSDTMSIVDANRYLGYESRGPVVNFIEEGRFYAYRLLDRGACQWRISRKSFAAWFSACTRSHANLPKRSSTHE
;
A
#
# COMPACT_ATOMS: atom_id res chain seq x y z
N MET A 1 51.14 38.96 -9.18
CA MET A 1 50.59 37.66 -9.63
C MET A 1 50.30 36.83 -8.39
N SER A 2 49.04 36.72 -7.99
CA SER A 2 48.61 36.07 -6.74
C SER A 2 48.04 34.70 -7.09
N GLN A 3 48.67 33.62 -6.63
CA GLN A 3 48.25 32.24 -6.89
C GLN A 3 47.14 31.83 -5.90
N ARG A 4 46.02 31.33 -6.44
CA ARG A 4 44.91 30.75 -5.67
C ARG A 4 45.33 29.39 -5.08
N PRO A 5 44.88 29.02 -3.87
CA PRO A 5 45.09 27.66 -3.37
C PRO A 5 44.19 26.70 -4.15
N ALA A 6 44.76 25.53 -4.45
CA ALA A 6 44.12 24.45 -5.17
C ALA A 6 42.89 23.93 -4.42
N ASP A 7 41.76 23.89 -5.13
CA ASP A 7 40.58 23.13 -4.74
C ASP A 7 40.99 21.65 -4.57
N GLY A 8 41.01 21.19 -3.32
CA GLY A 8 41.17 19.78 -3.01
C GLY A 8 40.02 18.98 -3.64
N PRO A 9 40.27 17.77 -4.18
CA PRO A 9 39.20 16.95 -4.72
C PRO A 9 38.22 16.65 -3.59
N GLY A 10 37.00 17.18 -3.74
CA GLY A 10 35.91 16.95 -2.81
C GLY A 10 35.80 15.45 -2.56
N SER A 11 36.00 15.06 -1.31
CA SER A 11 35.81 13.70 -0.83
C SER A 11 34.38 13.28 -1.18
N GLN A 12 34.21 12.65 -2.34
CA GLN A 12 33.02 11.85 -2.61
C GLN A 12 33.12 10.70 -1.64
N ILE A 13 32.42 10.83 -0.52
CA ILE A 13 32.07 9.71 0.34
C ILE A 13 31.22 8.79 -0.54
N LEU A 14 31.87 7.87 -1.25
CA LEU A 14 31.26 6.70 -1.86
C LEU A 14 30.77 5.85 -0.70
N LEU A 15 29.58 6.16 -0.17
CA LEU A 15 28.90 5.30 0.78
C LEU A 15 28.64 3.95 0.08
N PRO A 16 29.24 2.83 0.52
CA PRO A 16 29.07 1.53 -0.12
C PRO A 16 27.66 0.94 0.12
N PHE A 17 26.74 1.72 0.69
CA PHE A 17 25.45 1.28 1.23
C PHE A 17 24.22 2.08 0.74
N ALA A 18 24.41 3.19 0.00
CA ALA A 18 23.38 4.22 -0.14
C ALA A 18 22.23 3.91 -1.14
N GLU A 19 22.47 3.11 -2.19
CA GLU A 19 21.38 2.76 -3.14
C GLU A 19 20.44 1.68 -2.58
N ARG A 20 20.89 0.97 -1.55
CA ARG A 20 20.09 -0.09 -0.95
C ARG A 20 18.97 0.51 -0.07
N GLU A 21 19.20 1.56 0.70
CA GLU A 21 18.12 2.10 1.55
C GLU A 21 17.05 2.85 0.77
N TRP A 22 17.42 3.55 -0.30
CA TRP A 22 16.58 4.58 -0.90
C TRP A 22 16.12 4.20 -2.30
N ILE A 23 14.81 4.23 -2.54
CA ILE A 23 14.21 4.00 -3.85
C ILE A 23 13.66 5.30 -4.45
N THR A 24 13.39 5.29 -5.74
CA THR A 24 12.76 6.43 -6.42
C THR A 24 11.29 6.56 -5.99
N LEU A 25 10.75 7.77 -6.07
CA LEU A 25 9.32 8.01 -5.86
C LEU A 25 8.48 7.20 -6.85
N GLU A 26 8.92 7.10 -8.10
CA GLU A 26 8.27 6.30 -9.15
C GLU A 26 8.19 4.81 -8.78
N ARG A 27 9.28 4.21 -8.31
CA ARG A 27 9.26 2.82 -7.85
C ARG A 27 8.33 2.62 -6.65
N THR A 28 8.28 3.59 -5.74
CA THR A 28 7.34 3.57 -4.60
C THR A 28 5.90 3.57 -5.09
N CYS A 29 5.57 4.40 -6.08
CA CYS A 29 4.27 4.42 -6.73
C CYS A 29 3.91 3.09 -7.38
N LEU A 30 4.88 2.43 -8.04
CA LEU A 30 4.67 1.10 -8.64
C LEU A 30 4.40 0.03 -7.58
N ILE A 31 5.22 -0.04 -6.53
CA ILE A 31 5.03 -0.97 -5.40
C ILE A 31 3.64 -0.79 -4.79
N LEU A 32 3.26 0.45 -4.49
CA LEU A 32 2.01 0.74 -3.81
C LEU A 32 0.81 0.78 -4.77
N GLY A 33 1.02 0.71 -6.08
CA GLY A 33 -0.02 0.88 -7.09
C GLY A 33 -0.76 2.21 -6.99
N THR A 34 -0.03 3.31 -6.82
CA THR A 34 -0.61 4.62 -6.48
C THR A 34 0.10 5.79 -7.18
N THR A 35 -0.35 7.02 -6.90
CA THR A 35 0.21 8.25 -7.46
C THR A 35 1.19 8.92 -6.51
N PRO A 36 2.12 9.76 -7.01
CA PRO A 36 3.00 10.57 -6.17
C PRO A 36 2.25 11.39 -5.12
N LYS A 37 1.09 11.95 -5.47
CA LYS A 37 0.22 12.71 -4.55
C LYS A 37 -0.17 11.86 -3.34
N THR A 38 -0.57 10.61 -3.57
CA THR A 38 -0.93 9.69 -2.49
C THR A 38 0.27 9.32 -1.64
N VAL A 39 1.46 9.16 -2.23
CA VAL A 39 2.69 8.90 -1.45
C VAL A 39 3.00 10.07 -0.51
N TYR A 40 2.88 11.32 -0.97
CA TYR A 40 3.06 12.49 -0.09
C TYR A 40 1.99 12.56 1.00
N GLN A 41 0.73 12.21 0.71
CA GLN A 41 -0.31 12.13 1.74
C GLN A 41 -0.01 11.05 2.79
N ILE A 42 0.62 9.94 2.39
CA ILE A 42 1.08 8.90 3.34
C ILE A 42 2.27 9.42 4.15
N GLU A 43 3.20 10.15 3.55
CA GLU A 43 4.31 10.81 4.25
C GLU A 43 3.81 11.78 5.32
N ASP A 44 2.78 12.58 5.00
CA ASP A 44 2.16 13.53 5.93
C ASP A 44 1.34 12.83 7.04
N THR A 45 1.11 11.52 6.94
CA THR A 45 0.39 10.74 7.95
C THR A 45 1.38 10.11 8.92
N CYS A 46 1.14 10.30 10.22
CA CYS A 46 1.96 9.70 11.28
C CYS A 46 1.30 8.47 11.91
N ASP A 47 2.13 7.57 12.43
CA ASP A 47 1.72 6.52 13.35
C ASP A 47 1.45 7.05 14.78
N GLU A 48 1.13 6.15 15.70
CA GLU A 48 0.88 6.46 17.12
C GLU A 48 2.09 7.10 17.82
N SER A 49 3.31 6.89 17.30
CA SER A 49 4.54 7.48 17.84
C SER A 49 4.83 8.88 17.26
N GLY A 50 3.99 9.38 16.36
CA GLY A 50 4.22 10.64 15.64
C GLY A 50 5.24 10.52 14.50
N SER A 51 5.68 9.31 14.16
CA SER A 51 6.61 9.08 13.05
C SER A 51 5.83 8.97 11.73
N PRO A 52 6.33 9.55 10.62
CA PRO A 52 5.68 9.44 9.33
C PRO A 52 5.67 7.99 8.85
N LEU A 53 4.54 7.56 8.27
CA LEU A 53 4.33 6.19 7.81
C LEU A 53 5.27 5.82 6.65
N ILE A 54 5.60 6.79 5.78
CA ILE A 54 6.62 6.66 4.75
C ILE A 54 7.59 7.83 4.86
N ARG A 55 8.89 7.57 4.75
CA ARG A 55 9.93 8.60 4.85
C ARG A 55 10.43 9.01 3.46
N VAL A 56 10.19 10.26 3.08
CA VAL A 56 10.70 10.85 1.83
C VAL A 56 11.80 11.86 2.16
N LEU A 57 12.88 11.83 1.38
CA LEU A 57 14.01 12.73 1.49
C LEU A 57 14.24 13.44 0.16
N SER A 58 14.64 14.71 0.24
CA SER A 58 15.07 15.48 -0.92
C SER A 58 16.58 15.30 -1.09
N PHE A 59 17.02 14.73 -2.20
CA PHE A 59 18.41 14.39 -2.45
C PHE A 59 19.04 15.31 -3.50
N GLY A 60 20.21 15.85 -3.17
CA GLY A 60 21.06 16.67 -4.05
C GLY A 60 20.51 18.05 -4.40
N VAL A 61 21.28 18.79 -5.20
CA VAL A 61 20.98 20.18 -5.63
C VAL A 61 19.69 20.26 -6.45
N ALA A 62 19.40 19.22 -7.24
CA ALA A 62 18.19 19.10 -8.05
C ALA A 62 16.94 18.68 -7.24
N LYS A 63 17.05 18.53 -5.90
CA LYS A 63 15.96 18.14 -4.99
C LYS A 63 15.18 16.89 -5.46
N ARG A 64 15.87 15.90 -6.03
CA ARG A 64 15.23 14.65 -6.46
C ARG A 64 14.71 13.92 -5.24
N LYS A 65 13.43 13.52 -5.25
CA LYS A 65 12.81 12.82 -4.13
C LYS A 65 13.24 11.35 -4.11
N ARG A 66 13.57 10.87 -2.91
CA ARG A 66 13.94 9.49 -2.61
C ARG A 66 13.13 9.00 -1.42
N VAL A 67 12.74 7.75 -1.42
CA VAL A 67 11.91 7.15 -0.37
C VAL A 67 12.70 6.05 0.32
N LEU A 68 12.66 6.00 1.65
CA LEU A 68 13.31 4.93 2.39
C LEU A 68 12.54 3.63 2.19
N TYR A 69 13.15 2.64 1.52
CA TYR A 69 12.54 1.34 1.23
C TYR A 69 12.02 0.66 2.49
N LYS A 70 12.78 0.72 3.60
CA LYS A 70 12.36 0.14 4.88
C LYS A 70 11.01 0.71 5.35
N SER A 71 10.79 2.01 5.21
CA SER A 71 9.51 2.63 5.58
C SER A 71 8.35 2.17 4.70
N VAL A 72 8.60 1.81 3.44
CA VAL A 72 7.57 1.22 2.56
C VAL A 72 7.21 -0.20 3.02
N VAL A 73 8.20 -1.01 3.41
CA VAL A 73 7.98 -2.35 3.96
C VAL A 73 7.17 -2.28 5.26
N GLU A 74 7.59 -1.42 6.19
CA GLU A 74 6.93 -1.17 7.47
C GLU A 74 5.49 -0.64 7.29
N PHE A 75 5.28 0.24 6.32
CA PHE A 75 3.96 0.74 5.97
C PHE A 75 3.04 -0.38 5.47
N CYS A 76 3.53 -1.26 4.59
CA CYS A 76 2.73 -2.39 4.13
C CYS A 76 2.38 -3.37 5.27
N ASP A 77 3.30 -3.58 6.21
CA ASP A 77 3.04 -4.38 7.42
C ASP A 77 2.00 -3.72 8.32
N TYR A 78 2.10 -2.39 8.49
CA TYR A 78 1.08 -1.60 9.16
C TYR A 78 -0.29 -1.76 8.50
N LEU A 79 -0.38 -1.73 7.17
CA LEU A 79 -1.65 -1.95 6.46
C LEU A 79 -2.22 -3.34 6.74
N ALA A 80 -1.40 -4.38 6.70
CA ALA A 80 -1.84 -5.74 6.99
C ALA A 80 -2.38 -5.84 8.42
N LYS A 81 -1.65 -5.30 9.40
CA LYS A 81 -2.07 -5.28 10.81
C LYS A 81 -3.36 -4.48 11.01
N LYS A 82 -3.42 -3.26 10.46
CA LYS A 82 -4.57 -2.36 10.59
C LYS A 82 -5.86 -2.97 10.08
N HIS A 83 -5.80 -3.64 8.92
CA HIS A 83 -6.97 -4.24 8.28
C HIS A 83 -7.15 -5.72 8.65
N SER A 84 -6.43 -6.22 9.67
CA SER A 84 -6.50 -7.61 10.14
C SER A 84 -6.29 -8.66 9.03
N ILE A 85 -5.37 -8.37 8.11
CA ILE A 85 -5.02 -9.24 6.98
C ILE A 85 -3.81 -10.11 7.38
N PRO A 86 -3.88 -11.44 7.21
CA PRO A 86 -2.73 -12.30 7.42
C PRO A 86 -1.58 -11.93 6.48
N VAL A 87 -0.37 -11.77 7.02
CA VAL A 87 0.83 -11.50 6.22
C VAL A 87 1.18 -12.76 5.42
N GLN A 88 1.17 -12.68 4.09
CA GLN A 88 1.45 -13.80 3.18
C GLN A 88 2.85 -13.75 2.57
N ARG A 89 3.72 -12.83 3.04
CA ARG A 89 5.04 -12.63 2.43
C ARG A 89 5.91 -13.88 2.61
N PRO A 90 6.53 -14.39 1.53
CA PRO A 90 7.45 -15.53 1.64
C PRO A 90 8.61 -15.21 2.59
N PRO A 91 9.04 -16.15 3.44
CA PRO A 91 10.19 -15.93 4.30
C PRO A 91 11.43 -15.69 3.45
N LEU A 92 12.25 -14.72 3.87
CA LEU A 92 13.54 -14.51 3.23
C LEU A 92 14.48 -15.65 3.62
N SER A 93 15.18 -16.21 2.63
CA SER A 93 16.24 -17.19 2.88
C SER A 93 17.45 -16.58 3.60
N ASN A 94 17.58 -15.25 3.59
CA ASN A 94 18.62 -14.51 4.30
C ASN A 94 18.10 -13.11 4.69
N SER A 95 18.44 -12.62 5.88
CA SER A 95 18.05 -11.29 6.38
C SER A 95 18.63 -10.13 5.58
N LEU A 96 19.67 -10.37 4.78
CA LEU A 96 20.25 -9.38 3.86
C LEU A 96 19.46 -9.24 2.54
N PHE A 97 18.54 -10.15 2.26
CA PHE A 97 17.74 -10.12 1.03
C PHE A 97 16.51 -9.24 1.17
N ARG A 98 15.92 -8.89 0.02
CA ARG A 98 14.66 -8.15 -0.05
C ARG A 98 13.56 -9.05 -0.53
N HIS A 99 12.36 -8.76 -0.06
CA HIS A 99 11.16 -9.23 -0.71
C HIS A 99 11.07 -8.62 -2.11
N ARG A 100 10.39 -9.32 -3.00
CA ARG A 100 10.05 -8.73 -4.29
C ARG A 100 9.05 -7.60 -4.03
N ASP A 101 9.13 -6.57 -4.86
CA ASP A 101 8.24 -5.41 -4.77
C ASP A 101 6.76 -5.82 -4.80
N GLU A 102 6.42 -6.83 -5.60
CA GLU A 102 5.08 -7.42 -5.74
C GLU A 102 4.58 -8.14 -4.48
N ASP A 103 5.49 -8.60 -3.61
CA ASP A 103 5.17 -9.30 -2.37
C ASP A 103 4.93 -8.33 -1.21
N LEU A 104 5.18 -7.02 -1.37
CA LEU A 104 5.14 -6.09 -0.24
C LEU A 104 3.73 -5.80 0.25
N LEU A 105 2.78 -5.57 -0.66
CA LEU A 105 1.39 -5.25 -0.31
C LEU A 105 0.71 -6.44 0.40
N PRO A 106 -0.34 -6.20 1.21
CA PRO A 106 -1.06 -7.29 1.90
C PRO A 106 -1.56 -8.41 0.97
N PHE A 107 -1.90 -8.06 -0.27
CA PHE A 107 -2.07 -8.97 -1.40
C PHE A 107 -1.78 -8.23 -2.71
N PRO A 108 -1.35 -8.96 -3.77
CA PRO A 108 -0.88 -8.35 -5.01
C PRO A 108 -2.00 -7.57 -5.70
N LEU A 109 -1.64 -6.48 -6.39
CA LEU A 109 -2.58 -5.62 -7.10
C LEU A 109 -3.44 -6.39 -8.12
N SER A 110 -2.86 -7.42 -8.75
CA SER A 110 -3.56 -8.30 -9.69
C SER A 110 -4.70 -9.11 -9.05
N ASP A 111 -4.63 -9.40 -7.74
CA ASP A 111 -5.70 -10.06 -6.97
C ASP A 111 -6.69 -9.05 -6.34
N THR A 112 -6.58 -7.75 -6.64
CA THR A 112 -7.48 -6.74 -6.09
C THR A 112 -8.68 -6.49 -7.01
N MET A 113 -9.83 -6.20 -6.42
CA MET A 113 -10.98 -5.59 -7.09
C MET A 113 -11.42 -4.31 -6.36
N SER A 114 -12.10 -3.42 -7.09
CA SER A 114 -12.65 -2.19 -6.54
C SER A 114 -13.96 -2.45 -5.78
N ILE A 115 -14.34 -1.51 -4.91
CA ILE A 115 -15.66 -1.53 -4.26
C ILE A 115 -16.83 -1.48 -5.25
N VAL A 116 -16.63 -0.81 -6.40
CA VAL A 116 -17.64 -0.69 -7.46
C VAL A 116 -17.88 -2.05 -8.10
N ASP A 117 -16.81 -2.81 -8.35
CA ASP A 117 -16.94 -4.14 -8.92
C ASP A 117 -17.57 -5.11 -7.91
N ALA A 118 -17.16 -5.07 -6.64
CA ALA A 118 -17.76 -5.88 -5.58
C ALA A 118 -19.27 -5.61 -5.44
N ASN A 119 -19.68 -4.34 -5.43
CA ASN A 119 -21.09 -3.95 -5.45
C ASN A 119 -21.85 -4.53 -6.65
N ARG A 120 -21.27 -4.43 -7.85
CA ARG A 120 -21.86 -4.98 -9.06
C ARG A 120 -22.07 -6.49 -8.95
N TYR A 121 -21.10 -7.22 -8.39
CA TYR A 121 -21.23 -8.66 -8.13
C TYR A 121 -22.34 -9.00 -7.12
N LEU A 122 -22.55 -8.16 -6.11
CA LEU A 122 -23.57 -8.36 -5.09
C LEU A 122 -24.96 -7.81 -5.47
N GLY A 123 -25.05 -7.04 -6.56
CA GLY A 123 -26.29 -6.39 -6.99
C GLY A 123 -26.68 -5.18 -6.14
N TYR A 124 -25.70 -4.49 -5.53
CA TYR A 124 -25.93 -3.25 -4.80
C TYR A 124 -25.56 -2.02 -5.64
N GLU A 125 -26.37 -0.97 -5.51
CA GLU A 125 -26.11 0.32 -6.16
C GLU A 125 -25.28 1.26 -5.27
N SER A 126 -25.41 1.14 -3.94
CA SER A 126 -24.71 1.97 -2.97
C SER A 126 -23.44 1.30 -2.43
N ARG A 127 -22.43 2.09 -2.03
CA ARG A 127 -21.13 1.59 -1.50
C ARG A 127 -21.19 1.08 -0.06
N GLY A 128 -22.17 1.54 0.72
CA GLY A 128 -22.29 1.23 2.15
C GLY A 128 -22.29 -0.27 2.48
N PRO A 129 -23.08 -1.12 1.79
CA PRO A 129 -23.16 -2.54 2.08
C PRO A 129 -21.80 -3.26 2.02
N VAL A 130 -21.00 -3.00 0.99
CA VAL A 130 -19.67 -3.64 0.87
C VAL A 130 -18.71 -3.14 1.95
N VAL A 131 -18.76 -1.86 2.33
CA VAL A 131 -17.95 -1.35 3.45
C VAL A 131 -18.32 -2.07 4.75
N ASN A 132 -19.60 -2.24 5.04
CA ASN A 132 -20.04 -2.96 6.24
C ASN A 132 -19.51 -4.40 6.27
N PHE A 133 -19.54 -5.11 5.14
CA PHE A 133 -18.98 -6.47 5.07
C PHE A 133 -17.46 -6.51 5.26
N ILE A 134 -16.75 -5.48 4.78
CA ILE A 134 -15.31 -5.35 5.03
C ILE A 134 -15.06 -5.15 6.54
N GLU A 135 -15.79 -4.22 7.16
CA GLU A 135 -15.65 -3.90 8.59
C GLU A 135 -16.06 -5.07 9.50
N GLU A 136 -17.02 -5.89 9.08
CA GLU A 136 -17.39 -7.15 9.73
C GLU A 136 -16.36 -8.28 9.51
N GLY A 137 -15.32 -8.07 8.71
CA GLY A 137 -14.29 -9.07 8.42
C GLY A 137 -14.77 -10.24 7.55
N ARG A 138 -15.81 -10.03 6.72
CA ARG A 138 -16.36 -11.08 5.84
C ARG A 138 -15.38 -11.52 4.75
N PHE A 139 -14.53 -10.61 4.31
CA PHE A 139 -13.47 -10.82 3.35
C PHE A 139 -12.38 -9.77 3.55
N TYR A 140 -11.19 -10.02 3.01
CA TYR A 140 -10.05 -9.13 3.21
C TYR A 140 -10.08 -7.95 2.25
N ALA A 141 -9.90 -6.76 2.78
CA ALA A 141 -9.71 -5.54 2.02
C ALA A 141 -8.76 -4.60 2.76
N TYR A 142 -8.03 -3.78 2.00
CA TYR A 142 -7.26 -2.67 2.58
C TYR A 142 -7.43 -1.41 1.76
N ARG A 143 -7.08 -0.28 2.37
CA ARG A 143 -6.91 1.02 1.70
C ARG A 143 -5.62 1.66 2.20
N LEU A 144 -4.92 2.38 1.32
CA LEU A 144 -3.64 3.00 1.66
C LEU A 144 -3.81 4.14 2.68
N LEU A 145 -4.90 4.89 2.59
CA LEU A 145 -5.23 6.00 3.48
C LEU A 145 -6.69 5.92 3.90
N ASP A 146 -7.00 6.34 5.12
CA ASP A 146 -8.38 6.36 5.63
C ASP A 146 -9.22 7.51 5.10
N ARG A 147 -8.55 8.59 4.69
CA ARG A 147 -9.18 9.83 4.23
C ARG A 147 -8.81 10.08 2.77
N GLY A 148 -9.74 10.68 2.03
CA GLY A 148 -9.55 11.07 0.63
C GLY A 148 -10.00 10.01 -0.39
N ALA A 149 -9.50 10.13 -1.61
CA ALA A 149 -9.94 9.31 -2.76
C ALA A 149 -9.31 7.91 -2.83
N CYS A 150 -8.62 7.45 -1.77
CA CYS A 150 -8.04 6.11 -1.74
C CYS A 150 -9.14 5.06 -1.73
N GLN A 151 -9.20 4.27 -2.81
CA GLN A 151 -10.20 3.23 -2.96
C GLN A 151 -9.84 2.00 -2.12
N TRP A 152 -10.87 1.34 -1.60
CA TRP A 152 -10.74 -0.01 -1.06
C TRP A 152 -10.25 -0.96 -2.16
N ARG A 153 -9.24 -1.74 -1.81
CA ARG A 153 -8.71 -2.87 -2.58
C ARG A 153 -9.15 -4.14 -1.89
N ILE A 154 -10.06 -4.86 -2.53
CA ILE A 154 -10.68 -6.07 -1.98
C ILE A 154 -9.99 -7.29 -2.60
N SER A 155 -9.59 -8.28 -1.81
CA SER A 155 -9.00 -9.51 -2.35
C SER A 155 -10.07 -10.32 -3.07
N ARG A 156 -9.86 -10.58 -4.36
CA ARG A 156 -10.76 -11.38 -5.20
C ARG A 156 -10.93 -12.77 -4.63
N LYS A 157 -9.83 -13.40 -4.20
CA LYS A 157 -9.85 -14.74 -3.62
C LYS A 157 -10.72 -14.82 -2.36
N SER A 158 -10.53 -13.91 -1.40
CA SER A 158 -11.30 -13.94 -0.15
C SER A 158 -12.79 -13.60 -0.36
N PHE A 159 -13.07 -12.63 -1.23
CA PHE A 159 -14.45 -12.27 -1.61
C PHE A 159 -15.17 -13.45 -2.26
N ALA A 160 -14.53 -14.13 -3.23
CA ALA A 160 -15.13 -15.27 -3.92
C ALA A 160 -15.41 -16.45 -3.00
N ALA A 161 -14.51 -16.70 -2.03
CA ALA A 161 -14.70 -17.74 -1.03
C ALA A 161 -15.91 -17.45 -0.13
N TRP A 162 -16.02 -16.21 0.37
CA TRP A 162 -17.18 -15.77 1.16
C TRP A 162 -18.48 -15.83 0.36
N PHE A 163 -18.49 -15.28 -0.85
CA PHE A 163 -19.67 -15.28 -1.72
C PHE A 163 -20.17 -16.70 -2.01
N SER A 164 -19.24 -17.62 -2.30
CA SER A 164 -19.56 -19.04 -2.52
C SER A 164 -20.08 -19.76 -1.27
N ALA A 165 -19.72 -19.29 -0.07
CA ALA A 165 -20.25 -19.84 1.18
C ALA A 165 -21.68 -19.34 1.45
N CYS A 166 -21.96 -18.07 1.16
CA CYS A 166 -23.32 -17.50 1.25
C CYS A 166 -24.29 -18.19 0.27
N THR A 167 -23.87 -18.45 -0.97
CA THR A 167 -24.73 -19.11 -1.97
C THR A 167 -25.04 -20.56 -1.62
N ARG A 168 -24.03 -21.31 -1.13
CA ARG A 168 -24.21 -22.73 -0.73
C ARG A 168 -25.10 -22.91 0.50
N SER A 169 -25.14 -21.91 1.38
CA SER A 169 -25.84 -22.05 2.65
C SER A 169 -27.35 -21.74 2.55
N HIS A 170 -27.87 -21.18 1.43
CA HIS A 170 -29.21 -20.56 1.29
C HIS A 170 -29.58 -19.50 2.37
N ALA A 171 -28.83 -19.42 3.46
CA ALA A 171 -28.89 -18.46 4.52
C ALA A 171 -27.99 -17.28 4.15
N ASN A 172 -28.60 -16.12 3.95
CA ASN A 172 -27.93 -14.83 3.84
C ASN A 172 -27.23 -14.56 2.50
N LEU A 173 -27.85 -14.88 1.37
CA LEU A 173 -27.70 -13.95 0.24
C LEU A 173 -28.35 -12.64 0.68
N PRO A 174 -27.62 -11.51 0.70
CA PRO A 174 -28.26 -10.24 0.99
C PRO A 174 -29.42 -10.04 0.02
N LYS A 175 -30.62 -9.86 0.55
CA LYS A 175 -31.81 -9.60 -0.26
C LYS A 175 -31.49 -8.38 -1.12
N ARG A 176 -31.67 -8.50 -2.44
CA ARG A 176 -31.70 -7.35 -3.35
C ARG A 176 -32.64 -6.35 -2.72
N SER A 177 -32.14 -5.18 -2.34
CA SER A 177 -33.02 -4.05 -2.03
C SER A 177 -33.70 -3.68 -3.33
N SER A 178 -34.86 -4.29 -3.57
CA SER A 178 -35.83 -3.86 -4.55
C SER A 178 -36.40 -2.54 -4.04
N THR A 179 -35.75 -1.44 -4.38
CA THR A 179 -36.44 -0.16 -4.37
C THR A 179 -37.25 -0.14 -5.66
N HIS A 180 -38.49 -0.60 -5.54
CA HIS A 180 -39.55 -0.24 -6.47
C HIS A 180 -39.85 1.26 -6.30
N GLU A 181 -40.16 1.89 -7.43
CA GLU A 181 -40.72 3.24 -7.64
C GLU A 181 -39.73 4.41 -7.77
#